data_AF-A0A377D7X3-F1
#
_entry.id   AF-A0A377D7X3-F1
#
_cell.length_a   1.000
_cell.length_b   1.000
_cell.length_c   1.000
_cell.angle_alpha   90.00
_cell.angle_beta   90.00
_cell.angle_gamma   90.00
#
_symmetry.space_group_name_H-M   'P 1'
#
loop_
_entity.id
_entity.type
_entity.pdbx_description
1 polymer ?
#
loop_
_entity_poly.entity_id
_entity_poly.type
_entity_poly.pdbx_seq_one_letter_code
_entity_poly.pdbx_strand_id
1 'polypeptide(L)'
;MTPVRQKTVVLGGATRLRVSSQSLKRAWCTSALFEQALAGHIGIRSGRIAREAATILIEKGIEEKKAIEWAAKNCGLSWES
;
A
#
# COMPACT_ATOMS: atom_id res chain seq x y z
N MET A 1 -17.61 18.26 13.02
CA MET A 1 -17.52 17.35 11.86
C MET A 1 -17.45 18.21 10.60
N THR A 2 -16.29 18.29 9.96
CA THR A 2 -16.10 19.14 8.77
C THR A 2 -16.69 18.42 7.55
N PRO A 3 -17.55 19.07 6.73
CA PRO A 3 -18.13 18.42 5.56
C PRO A 3 -17.02 18.06 4.55
N VAL A 4 -17.05 16.81 4.06
CA VAL A 4 -16.09 16.32 3.08
C VAL A 4 -16.37 17.03 1.74
N ARG A 5 -15.37 17.76 1.24
CA ARG A 5 -15.45 18.42 -0.07
C ARG A 5 -15.11 17.45 -1.20
N GLN A 6 -15.98 17.36 -2.20
CA GLN A 6 -15.74 16.57 -3.41
C GLN A 6 -14.60 17.15 -4.25
N LYS A 7 -13.80 16.28 -4.88
CA LYS A 7 -12.69 16.70 -5.75
C LYS A 7 -13.23 17.38 -7.00
N THR A 8 -12.71 18.57 -7.30
CA THR A 8 -13.07 19.34 -8.50
C THR A 8 -11.84 19.70 -9.32
N VAL A 9 -12.07 20.05 -10.59
CA VAL A 9 -11.07 20.58 -11.52
C VAL A 9 -11.72 21.67 -12.37
N VAL A 10 -10.96 22.70 -12.75
CA VAL A 10 -11.42 23.71 -13.72
C VAL A 10 -10.99 23.25 -15.11
N LEU A 11 -11.95 23.10 -16.02
CA LEU A 11 -11.72 22.72 -17.41
C LEU A 11 -12.46 23.69 -18.32
N GLY A 12 -11.71 24.44 -19.14
CA GLY A 12 -12.28 25.44 -20.05
C GLY A 12 -13.02 26.58 -19.33
N GLY A 13 -12.54 27.00 -18.16
CA GLY A 13 -13.17 28.06 -17.36
C GLY A 13 -14.35 27.62 -16.48
N ALA A 14 -14.84 26.38 -16.63
CA ALA A 14 -15.92 25.83 -15.80
C ALA A 14 -15.39 24.84 -14.76
N THR A 15 -15.95 24.88 -13.54
CA THR A 15 -15.63 23.91 -12.48
C THR A 15 -16.42 22.63 -12.69
N ARG A 16 -15.72 21.48 -12.74
CA ARG A 16 -16.30 20.15 -12.89
C ARG A 16 -15.91 19.26 -11.72
N LEU A 17 -16.79 18.32 -11.38
CA LEU A 17 -16.46 17.23 -10.46
C LEU A 17 -15.44 16.30 -11.13
N ARG A 18 -14.45 15.83 -10.36
CA ARG A 18 -13.39 14.95 -10.83
C ARG A 18 -13.27 13.74 -9.94
N VAL A 19 -13.25 12.56 -10.55
CA VAL A 19 -12.72 11.35 -9.93
C VAL A 19 -11.23 11.27 -10.27
N SER A 20 -10.37 11.20 -9.25
CA SER A 20 -8.92 11.07 -9.47
C SER A 20 -8.58 9.67 -10.00
N SER A 21 -7.71 9.59 -11.01
CA SER A 21 -7.26 8.31 -11.59
C SER A 21 -6.74 7.32 -10.55
N GLN A 22 -6.06 7.80 -9.50
CA GLN A 22 -5.62 6.96 -8.38
C GLN A 22 -6.79 6.27 -7.65
N SER A 23 -7.90 6.98 -7.44
CA SER A 23 -9.10 6.44 -6.80
C SER A 23 -9.76 5.38 -7.69
N LEU A 24 -9.85 5.67 -9.00
CA LEU A 24 -10.43 4.74 -9.96
C LEU A 24 -9.59 3.46 -10.06
N LYS A 25 -8.26 3.60 -10.20
CA LYS A 25 -7.32 2.47 -10.26
C LYS A 25 -7.41 1.59 -9.02
N ARG A 26 -7.50 2.17 -7.82
CA ARG A 26 -7.69 1.39 -6.59
C ARG A 26 -8.99 0.61 -6.59
N ALA A 27 -10.10 1.27 -6.92
CA ALA A 27 -11.42 0.63 -6.97
C ALA A 27 -11.43 -0.56 -7.93
N TRP A 28 -10.71 -0.45 -9.06
CA TRP A 28 -10.56 -1.54 -10.01
C TRP A 28 -9.66 -2.65 -9.48
N CYS A 29 -8.50 -2.33 -8.91
CA CYS A 29 -7.56 -3.33 -8.38
C CYS A 29 -8.13 -4.14 -7.20
N THR A 30 -9.09 -3.61 -6.46
CA THR A 30 -9.77 -4.30 -5.35
C THR A 30 -11.11 -4.94 -5.78
N SER A 31 -11.44 -4.92 -7.08
CA SER A 31 -12.67 -5.54 -7.57
C SER A 31 -12.49 -7.05 -7.73
N ALA A 32 -13.50 -7.83 -7.36
CA ALA A 32 -13.46 -9.29 -7.44
C ALA A 32 -13.12 -9.80 -8.86
N LEU A 33 -13.59 -9.11 -9.90
CA LEU A 33 -13.28 -9.44 -11.29
C LEU A 33 -11.80 -9.28 -11.63
N PHE A 34 -11.14 -8.25 -11.09
CA PHE A 34 -9.72 -8.01 -11.33
C PHE A 34 -8.86 -9.01 -10.55
N GLU A 35 -9.24 -9.34 -9.32
CA GLU A 35 -8.57 -10.36 -8.51
C GLU A 35 -8.64 -11.75 -9.16
N GLN A 36 -9.81 -12.14 -9.69
CA GLN A 36 -9.98 -13.39 -10.42
C GLN A 36 -9.15 -13.42 -11.71
N ALA A 37 -9.10 -12.32 -12.46
CA ALA A 37 -8.35 -12.23 -13.71
C ALA A 37 -6.82 -12.29 -13.51
N LEU A 38 -6.30 -11.82 -12.36
CA LEU A 38 -4.85 -11.82 -12.08
C LEU A 38 -4.36 -13.00 -11.23
N ALA A 39 -5.24 -13.92 -10.83
CA ALA A 39 -4.93 -15.27 -10.32
C ALA A 39 -3.70 -15.36 -9.38
N GLY A 40 -3.57 -14.46 -8.41
CA GLY A 40 -2.49 -14.50 -7.41
C GLY A 40 -1.17 -13.82 -7.79
N HIS A 41 -1.06 -13.21 -8.99
CA HIS A 41 0.08 -12.38 -9.38
C HIS A 41 -0.06 -10.90 -8.96
N ILE A 42 -0.96 -10.60 -8.02
CA ILE A 42 -1.12 -9.25 -7.49
C ILE A 42 -0.17 -9.06 -6.30
N GLY A 43 0.80 -8.15 -6.45
CA GLY A 43 1.65 -7.73 -5.35
C GLY A 43 0.86 -6.93 -4.30
N ILE A 44 1.07 -7.25 -3.01
CA ILE A 44 0.45 -6.55 -1.89
C ILE A 44 1.24 -5.27 -1.60
N ARG A 45 0.58 -4.11 -1.63
CA ARG A 45 1.20 -2.82 -1.28
C ARG A 45 1.21 -2.65 0.24
N SER A 46 2.24 -3.17 0.90
CA SER A 46 2.45 -3.02 2.35
C SER A 46 3.76 -2.30 2.66
N GLY A 47 3.73 -1.32 3.57
CA GLY A 47 4.93 -0.73 4.17
C GLY A 47 5.44 -1.51 5.39
N ARG A 48 4.73 -2.57 5.80
CA ARG A 48 5.02 -3.34 7.02
C ARG A 48 5.88 -4.59 6.76
N ILE A 49 6.31 -4.79 5.52
CA ILE A 49 7.06 -6.00 5.09
C ILE A 49 8.33 -6.19 5.93
N ALA A 50 9.04 -5.10 6.26
CA ALA A 50 10.23 -5.19 7.13
C ALA A 50 9.89 -5.69 8.54
N ARG A 51 8.77 -5.27 9.12
CA ARG A 51 8.32 -5.75 10.44
C ARG A 51 7.90 -7.22 10.39
N GLU A 52 7.13 -7.60 9.38
CA GLU A 52 6.68 -8.98 9.19
C GLU A 52 7.87 -9.93 8.93
N ALA A 53 8.86 -9.49 8.16
CA ALA A 53 10.10 -10.23 7.96
C ALA A 53 10.90 -10.38 9.26
N ALA A 54 11.03 -9.31 10.06
CA ALA A 54 11.71 -9.38 11.36
C ALA A 54 11.01 -10.34 12.33
N THR A 55 9.68 -10.33 12.41
CA THR A 55 8.93 -11.28 13.25
C THR A 55 9.15 -12.73 12.81
N ILE A 56 9.13 -13.01 11.51
CA ILE A 56 9.41 -14.36 10.98
C ILE A 56 10.83 -14.82 11.33
N LEU A 57 11.81 -13.90 11.33
CA LEU A 57 13.19 -14.21 11.69
C LEU A 57 13.36 -14.47 13.20
N ILE A 58 12.67 -13.72 14.05
CA ILE A 58 12.66 -13.91 15.50
C ILE A 58 12.01 -15.25 15.86
N GLU A 59 10.87 -15.59 15.23
CA GLU A 59 10.21 -16.89 15.41
C GLU A 59 11.10 -18.07 15.03
N LYS A 60 12.00 -17.87 14.06
CA LYS A 60 13.01 -18.86 13.65
C LYS A 60 14.24 -18.89 14.57
N GLY A 61 14.23 -18.16 15.68
CA GLY A 61 15.27 -18.20 16.71
C GLY A 61 16.46 -17.27 16.48
N ILE A 62 16.32 -16.27 15.60
CA ILE A 62 17.37 -15.27 15.37
C ILE A 62 17.25 -14.14 16.38
N GLU A 63 18.39 -13.68 16.88
CA GLU A 63 18.51 -12.54 17.81
C GLU A 63 17.83 -11.28 17.25
N GLU A 64 16.97 -10.64 18.05
CA GLU A 64 16.07 -9.55 17.63
C GLU A 64 16.80 -8.40 16.93
N LYS A 65 17.96 -7.99 17.44
CA LYS A 65 18.77 -6.92 16.83
C LYS A 65 19.23 -7.27 15.41
N LYS A 66 19.64 -8.52 15.16
CA LYS A 66 20.06 -9.00 13.84
C LYS A 66 18.87 -9.19 12.91
N ALA A 67 17.75 -9.68 13.43
CA ALA A 67 16.51 -9.85 12.67
C ALA A 67 16.00 -8.52 12.10
N ILE A 68 16.01 -7.46 12.92
CA ILE A 68 15.60 -6.10 12.49
C ILE A 68 16.59 -5.54 11.47
N GLU A 69 17.90 -5.68 11.68
CA GLU A 69 18.92 -5.22 10.74
C GLU A 69 18.81 -5.90 9.37
N TRP A 70 18.64 -7.22 9.36
CA TRP A 70 18.49 -7.99 8.12
C TRP A 70 17.18 -7.68 7.40
N ALA A 71 16.09 -7.50 8.14
CA ALA A 71 14.82 -7.11 7.56
C ALA A 71 14.89 -5.69 6.94
N ALA A 72 15.50 -4.73 7.64
CA ALA A 72 15.68 -3.37 7.11
C ALA A 72 16.57 -3.37 5.85
N LYS A 73 17.67 -4.12 5.86
CA LYS A 73 18.61 -4.21 4.73
C LYS A 73 17.98 -4.87 3.50
N ASN A 74 17.25 -5.97 3.68
CA ASN A 74 16.66 -6.73 2.57
C ASN A 74 15.37 -6.11 2.04
N CYS A 75 14.57 -5.48 2.91
CA CYS A 75 13.29 -4.89 2.51
C CYS A 75 13.39 -3.40 2.10
N GLY A 76 14.54 -2.74 2.32
CA GLY A 76 14.75 -1.35 1.91
C GLY A 76 13.81 -0.33 2.57
N LEU A 77 13.19 -0.70 3.70
CA LEU A 77 12.23 0.11 4.45
C LEU A 77 12.76 0.32 5.87
N SER A 78 12.69 1.57 6.35
CA SER A 78 13.05 1.89 7.73
C SER A 78 12.03 1.28 8.70
N TRP A 79 12.50 0.86 9.87
CA TRP A 79 11.66 0.32 10.94
C TRP A 79 10.76 1.38 11.62
N GLU A 80 10.93 2.66 11.27
CA GLU A 80 10.07 3.76 11.73
C GLU A 80 8.71 3.80 11.00
N SER A 81 7.68 4.15 11.77
CA SER A 81 6.24 3.92 11.51
C SER A 81 5.61 4.70 10.36
#